data_AF-A0A836PM05-F1
#
_entry.id   AF-A0A836PM05-F1
#
_cell.length_a   1.000
_cell.length_b   1.000
_cell.length_c   1.000
_cell.angle_alpha   90.00
_cell.angle_beta   90.00
_cell.angle_gamma   90.00
#
_symmetry.space_group_name_H-M   'P 1'
#
loop_
_entity.id
_entity.type
_entity.pdbx_description
1 polymer ?
#
loop_
_entity_poly.entity_id
_entity_poly.type
_entity_poly.pdbx_seq_one_letter_code
_entity_poly.pdbx_strand_id
1 'polypeptide(L)'
;ELHKIVMSTYILNLDGTSYEPLRKKARKDMVMSGSVEEEDLTDEEKEMLQQAAQQEAPPDPMMIAAQAAQTEADAKMIGEETDKKKAEIDMFRAETDRMALQLKAQELGIKLSESEANTRNKDASTNKIFRDIQSKDVEDMVKVQDSISKGRDSYTKMSASQ
;
A
#
# COMPACT_ATOMS: atom_id res chain seq x y z
N GLU A 1 -35.75 24.55 41.28
CA GLU A 1 -37.07 23.94 41.09
C GLU A 1 -38.13 24.43 42.08
N LEU A 2 -38.08 24.10 43.37
CA LEU A 2 -39.10 24.53 44.36
C LEU A 2 -39.42 26.04 44.36
N HIS A 3 -38.41 26.91 44.28
CA HIS A 3 -38.63 28.37 44.22
C HIS A 3 -39.45 28.81 43.00
N LYS A 4 -39.24 28.18 41.83
CA LYS A 4 -39.98 28.50 40.60
C LYS A 4 -41.43 28.06 40.72
N ILE A 5 -41.66 26.87 41.28
CA ILE A 5 -43.01 26.34 41.53
C ILE A 5 -43.78 27.29 42.45
N VAL A 6 -43.18 27.68 43.59
CA VAL A 6 -43.80 28.61 44.55
C VAL A 6 -44.12 29.97 43.92
N MET A 7 -43.21 30.52 43.12
CA MET A 7 -43.44 31.80 42.42
C MET A 7 -44.55 31.68 41.37
N SER A 8 -44.61 30.58 40.63
CA SER A 8 -45.66 30.33 39.65
C SER A 8 -47.03 30.15 40.30
N THR A 9 -47.12 29.43 41.43
CA THR A 9 -48.35 29.33 42.22
C THR A 9 -48.80 30.69 42.76
N TYR A 10 -47.86 31.53 43.20
CA TYR A 10 -48.16 32.90 43.63
C TYR A 10 -48.75 33.74 42.47
N ILE A 11 -48.15 33.65 41.28
CA ILE A 11 -48.61 34.36 40.08
C ILE A 11 -50.02 33.90 39.67
N LEU A 12 -50.33 32.60 39.74
CA LEU A 12 -51.67 32.07 39.44
C LEU A 12 -52.77 32.67 40.32
N ASN A 13 -52.43 32.98 41.58
CA ASN A 13 -53.37 33.53 42.57
C ASN A 13 -53.45 35.07 42.56
N LEU A 14 -52.73 35.76 41.67
CA LEU A 14 -52.86 37.21 41.51
C LEU A 14 -54.18 37.55 40.80
N ASP A 15 -55.01 38.37 41.43
CA ASP A 15 -56.25 38.88 40.83
C ASP A 15 -56.00 40.12 39.96
N GLY A 16 -56.70 40.20 38.83
CA GLY A 16 -56.63 41.33 37.89
C GLY A 16 -56.40 40.90 36.44
N THR A 17 -56.97 41.66 35.50
CA THR A 17 -56.87 41.40 34.05
C THR A 17 -55.47 41.66 33.50
N SER A 18 -54.69 42.56 34.11
CA SER A 18 -53.31 42.86 33.71
C SER A 18 -52.33 41.70 33.91
N TYR A 19 -52.63 40.77 34.81
CA TYR A 19 -51.78 39.62 35.12
C TYR A 19 -52.13 38.37 34.31
N GLU A 20 -53.15 38.42 33.46
CA GLU A 20 -53.60 37.30 32.64
C GLU A 20 -52.47 36.66 31.80
N PRO A 21 -51.60 37.42 31.11
CA PRO A 21 -50.52 36.82 30.33
C PRO A 21 -49.49 36.11 31.21
N LEU A 22 -49.25 36.63 32.42
CA LEU A 22 -48.31 36.05 33.38
C LEU A 22 -48.86 34.76 33.99
N ARG A 23 -50.17 34.70 34.29
CA ARG A 23 -50.83 33.46 34.73
C ARG A 23 -50.75 32.37 33.67
N LYS A 24 -51.04 32.70 32.40
CA LYS A 24 -50.94 31.75 31.28
C LYS A 24 -49.53 31.21 31.10
N LYS A 25 -48.52 32.08 31.20
CA LYS A 25 -47.11 31.67 31.13
C LYS A 25 -46.68 30.82 32.32
N ALA A 26 -47.03 31.22 33.54
CA ALA A 26 -46.70 30.46 34.74
C ALA A 26 -47.32 29.05 34.71
N ARG A 27 -48.56 28.93 34.23
CA ARG A 27 -49.22 27.64 34.02
C ARG A 27 -48.49 26.80 32.98
N LYS A 28 -48.21 27.37 31.80
CA LYS A 28 -47.44 26.68 30.74
C LYS A 28 -46.08 26.20 31.23
N ASP A 29 -45.35 27.02 31.99
CA ASP A 29 -44.05 26.65 32.53
C ASP A 29 -44.18 25.51 33.57
N MET A 30 -45.23 25.50 34.39
CA MET A 30 -45.50 24.41 35.35
C MET A 30 -45.95 23.11 34.67
N VAL A 31 -46.68 23.22 33.56
CA VAL A 31 -47.06 22.08 32.71
C VAL A 31 -45.81 21.45 32.09
N MET A 32 -44.96 22.27 31.45
CA MET A 32 -43.73 21.81 30.79
C MET A 32 -42.70 21.25 31.78
N SER A 33 -42.71 21.70 33.04
CA SER A 33 -41.86 21.16 34.11
C SER A 33 -42.45 19.93 34.81
N GLY A 34 -43.64 19.45 34.42
CA GLY A 34 -44.31 18.30 35.03
C GLY A 34 -44.75 18.53 36.48
N SER A 35 -44.99 19.79 36.87
CA SER A 35 -45.40 20.17 38.24
C SER A 35 -46.92 20.29 38.39
N VAL A 36 -47.66 20.23 37.28
CA VAL A 36 -49.13 20.11 37.25
C VAL A 36 -49.47 18.63 37.09
N GLU A 37 -50.44 18.14 37.87
CA GLU A 37 -50.90 16.75 37.76
C GLU A 37 -51.56 16.51 36.40
N GLU A 38 -51.36 15.33 35.81
CA GLU A 38 -51.84 15.01 34.45
C GLU A 38 -53.36 15.13 34.28
N GLU A 39 -54.08 15.04 35.40
CA GLU A 39 -55.53 15.13 35.51
C GLU A 39 -56.05 16.57 35.31
N ASP A 40 -55.23 17.58 35.63
CA ASP A 40 -55.57 19.01 35.53
C ASP A 40 -55.12 19.66 34.21
N LEU A 41 -54.46 18.88 33.34
CA LEU A 41 -54.03 19.32 32.03
C LEU A 41 -55.21 19.45 31.07
N THR A 42 -55.30 20.59 30.39
CA THR A 42 -56.25 20.72 29.28
C THR A 42 -55.78 19.91 28.07
N ASP A 43 -56.69 19.63 27.14
CA ASP A 43 -56.38 18.86 25.94
C ASP A 43 -55.29 19.54 25.09
N GLU A 44 -55.28 20.88 25.01
CA GLU A 44 -54.21 21.62 24.32
C GLU A 44 -52.86 21.55 25.05
N GLU A 45 -52.87 21.51 26.38
CA GLU A 45 -51.67 21.37 27.21
C GLU A 45 -51.06 19.96 27.05
N LYS A 46 -51.92 18.94 26.91
CA LYS A 46 -51.50 17.55 26.62
C LYS A 46 -50.87 17.42 25.23
N GLU A 47 -51.48 18.00 24.20
CA GLU A 47 -50.90 18.00 22.85
C GLU A 47 -49.54 18.72 22.82
N MET A 48 -49.41 19.83 23.55
CA MET A 48 -48.16 20.57 23.65
C MET A 48 -47.06 19.76 24.35
N LEU A 49 -47.41 19.05 25.43
CA LEU A 49 -46.50 18.11 26.10
C LEU A 49 -46.12 16.94 25.19
N GLN A 50 -47.05 16.44 24.40
CA GLN A 50 -46.80 15.35 23.46
C GLN A 50 -45.88 15.79 22.30
N GLN A 51 -46.03 17.03 21.82
CA GLN A 51 -45.10 17.64 20.86
C GLN A 51 -43.74 17.94 21.48
N ALA A 52 -43.70 18.38 22.74
CA ALA A 52 -42.45 18.65 23.46
C ALA A 52 -41.71 17.35 23.81
N ALA A 53 -42.41 16.27 24.12
CA ALA A 53 -41.83 14.95 24.32
C ALA A 53 -41.29 14.34 23.02
N GLN A 54 -41.79 14.78 21.86
CA GLN A 54 -41.20 14.46 20.54
C GLN A 54 -39.97 15.31 20.22
N GLN A 55 -39.73 16.43 20.91
CA GLN A 55 -38.43 17.10 20.84
C GLN A 55 -37.44 16.31 21.71
N GLU A 56 -36.62 15.49 21.04
CA GLU A 56 -35.53 14.74 21.67
C GLU A 56 -34.75 15.66 22.62
N ALA A 57 -34.67 15.28 23.89
CA ALA A 57 -33.82 15.96 24.85
C ALA A 57 -32.38 15.99 24.30
N PRO A 58 -31.65 17.11 24.42
CA PRO A 58 -30.27 17.16 23.99
C PRO A 58 -29.49 16.03 24.68
N PRO A 59 -28.76 15.19 23.92
CA PRO A 59 -28.11 14.01 24.47
C PRO A 59 -27.16 14.39 25.61
N ASP A 60 -27.20 13.59 26.68
CA ASP A 60 -26.39 13.86 27.88
C ASP A 60 -24.90 13.97 27.51
N PRO A 61 -24.16 14.97 28.02
CA PRO A 61 -22.74 15.17 27.70
C PRO A 61 -21.87 13.93 27.96
N MET A 62 -22.24 13.13 28.97
CA MET A 62 -21.55 11.88 29.29
C MET A 62 -21.74 10.80 28.22
N MET A 63 -22.90 10.77 27.55
CA MET A 63 -23.17 9.87 26.44
C MET A 63 -22.34 10.26 25.21
N ILE A 64 -22.25 11.56 24.92
CA ILE A 64 -21.42 12.09 23.83
C ILE A 64 -19.94 11.74 24.06
N ALA A 65 -19.45 11.91 25.29
CA ALA A 65 -18.07 11.57 25.64
C ALA A 65 -17.79 10.06 25.49
N ALA A 66 -18.73 9.20 25.89
CA ALA A 66 -18.61 7.75 25.71
C ALA A 66 -18.58 7.37 24.22
N GLN A 67 -19.45 7.98 23.40
CA GLN A 67 -19.46 7.76 21.96
C GLN A 67 -18.17 8.23 21.30
N ALA A 68 -17.63 9.39 21.71
CA ALA A 68 -16.34 9.88 21.22
C ALA A 68 -15.19 8.92 21.57
N ALA A 69 -15.14 8.43 22.80
CA ALA A 69 -14.14 7.45 23.23
C ALA A 69 -14.23 6.12 22.45
N GLN A 70 -15.44 5.66 22.17
CA GLN A 70 -15.66 4.47 21.35
C GLN A 70 -15.18 4.69 19.90
N THR A 71 -15.51 5.85 19.31
CA THR A 71 -15.10 6.19 17.96
C THR A 71 -13.57 6.30 17.84
N GLU A 72 -12.91 6.83 18.87
CA GLU A 72 -11.44 6.89 18.94
C GLU A 72 -10.82 5.48 19.03
N ALA A 73 -11.43 4.57 19.80
CA ALA A 73 -10.98 3.19 19.89
C ALA A 73 -11.12 2.46 18.54
N ASP A 74 -12.24 2.65 17.84
CA ASP A 74 -12.45 2.07 16.51
C ASP A 74 -11.44 2.61 15.49
N ALA A 75 -11.16 3.92 15.52
CA ALA A 75 -10.16 4.54 14.68
C ALA A 75 -8.74 3.98 14.93
N LYS A 76 -8.39 3.70 16.19
CA LYS A 76 -7.13 3.05 16.55
C LYS A 76 -7.04 1.63 16.00
N MET A 77 -8.10 0.83 16.11
CA MET A 77 -8.11 -0.52 15.54
C MET A 77 -7.93 -0.51 14.01
N ILE A 78 -8.61 0.40 13.32
CA ILE A 78 -8.47 0.56 11.85
C ILE A 78 -7.03 0.98 11.49
N GLY A 79 -6.44 1.88 12.28
CA GLY A 79 -5.04 2.29 12.13
C GLY A 79 -4.08 1.10 12.24
N GLU A 80 -4.22 0.31 13.30
CA GLU A 80 -3.39 -0.89 13.51
C GLU A 80 -3.56 -1.95 12.42
N GLU A 81 -4.79 -2.18 11.94
CA GLU A 81 -5.04 -3.09 10.82
C GLU A 81 -4.39 -2.60 9.52
N THR A 82 -4.45 -1.29 9.28
CA THR A 82 -3.82 -0.66 8.12
C THR A 82 -2.30 -0.80 8.17
N ASP A 83 -1.70 -0.60 9.34
CA ASP A 83 -0.25 -0.73 9.51
C ASP A 83 0.22 -2.18 9.34
N LYS A 84 -0.56 -3.17 9.82
CA LYS A 84 -0.30 -4.59 9.55
C LYS A 84 -0.33 -4.90 8.05
N LYS A 85 -1.36 -4.43 7.34
CA LYS A 85 -1.47 -4.61 5.88
C LYS A 85 -0.32 -3.96 5.12
N LYS A 86 0.12 -2.76 5.53
CA LYS A 86 1.30 -2.12 4.93
C LYS A 86 2.57 -2.94 5.16
N ALA A 87 2.78 -3.43 6.38
CA ALA A 87 3.93 -4.28 6.69
C ALA A 87 3.95 -5.57 5.85
N GLU A 88 2.80 -6.21 5.64
CA GLU A 88 2.67 -7.36 4.74
C GLU A 88 3.02 -7.03 3.29
N ILE A 89 2.54 -5.90 2.77
CA ILE A 89 2.86 -5.43 1.42
C ILE A 89 4.36 -5.16 1.28
N ASP A 90 4.98 -4.53 2.27
CA ASP A 90 6.40 -4.20 2.24
C ASP A 90 7.27 -5.48 2.31
N MET A 91 6.88 -6.47 3.12
CA MET A 91 7.53 -7.79 3.11
C MET A 91 7.41 -8.47 1.74
N PHE A 92 6.23 -8.45 1.12
CA PHE A 92 6.02 -9.06 -0.19
C PHE A 92 6.83 -8.36 -1.29
N ARG A 93 6.92 -7.02 -1.25
CA ARG A 93 7.78 -6.24 -2.15
C ARG A 93 9.25 -6.59 -1.96
N ALA A 94 9.72 -6.67 -0.72
CA ALA A 94 11.10 -7.05 -0.43
C ALA A 94 11.43 -8.46 -0.92
N GLU A 95 10.50 -9.42 -0.79
CA GLU A 95 10.65 -10.77 -1.32
C GLU A 95 10.72 -10.78 -2.86
N THR A 96 9.84 -10.00 -3.50
CA THR A 96 9.82 -9.84 -4.95
C THR A 96 11.13 -9.22 -5.47
N ASP A 97 11.62 -8.17 -4.81
CA ASP A 97 12.87 -7.51 -5.17
C ASP A 97 14.07 -8.45 -5.02
N ARG A 98 14.08 -9.27 -3.96
CA ARG A 98 15.11 -10.29 -3.75
C ARG A 98 15.09 -11.34 -4.87
N MET A 99 13.91 -11.80 -5.27
CA MET A 99 13.75 -12.76 -6.36
C MET A 99 14.21 -12.14 -7.69
N ALA A 100 13.82 -10.90 -7.98
CA ALA A 100 14.24 -10.18 -9.17
C ALA A 100 15.78 -10.00 -9.21
N LEU A 101 16.41 -9.70 -8.08
CA LEU A 101 17.86 -9.60 -7.98
C LEU A 101 18.55 -10.95 -8.25
N GLN A 102 18.01 -12.04 -7.70
CA GLN A 102 18.52 -13.39 -7.94
C GLN A 102 18.42 -13.79 -9.42
N LEU A 103 17.28 -13.49 -10.06
CA LEU A 103 17.09 -13.73 -11.50
C LEU A 103 18.06 -12.92 -12.34
N LYS A 104 18.26 -11.63 -12.02
CA LYS A 104 19.27 -10.78 -12.70
C LYS A 104 20.68 -11.33 -12.52
N ALA A 105 21.03 -11.82 -11.33
CA ALA A 105 22.33 -12.43 -11.08
C ALA A 105 22.53 -13.71 -11.91
N GLN A 106 21.49 -14.55 -12.04
CA GLN A 106 21.53 -15.73 -12.90
C GLN A 106 21.67 -15.35 -14.37
N GLU A 107 20.91 -14.37 -14.85
CA GLU A 107 21.00 -13.87 -16.22
C GLU A 107 22.39 -13.33 -16.54
N LEU A 108 22.99 -12.57 -15.62
CA LEU A 108 24.36 -12.09 -15.75
C LEU A 108 25.37 -13.25 -15.77
N GLY A 109 25.18 -14.27 -14.94
CA GLY A 109 26.01 -15.48 -14.94
C GLY A 109 25.95 -16.23 -16.28
N ILE A 110 24.74 -16.37 -16.85
CA ILE A 110 24.54 -16.98 -18.18
C ILE A 110 25.24 -16.15 -19.26
N LYS A 111 25.03 -14.82 -19.27
CA LYS A 111 25.66 -13.91 -20.23
C LYS A 111 27.19 -13.94 -20.14
N LEU A 112 27.75 -14.03 -18.94
CA LEU A 112 29.19 -14.16 -18.74
C LEU A 112 29.70 -15.49 -19.30
N SER A 113 29.03 -16.60 -18.97
CA SER A 113 29.37 -17.93 -19.50
C SER A 113 29.32 -17.99 -21.03
N GLU A 114 28.31 -17.38 -21.65
CA GLU A 114 28.22 -17.25 -23.10
C GLU A 114 29.37 -16.42 -23.68
N SER A 115 29.72 -15.30 -23.03
CA SER A 115 30.84 -14.45 -23.44
C SER A 115 32.18 -15.20 -23.36
N GLU A 116 32.40 -15.94 -22.28
CA GLU A 116 33.58 -16.78 -22.07
C GLU A 116 33.65 -17.93 -23.08
N ALA A 117 32.53 -18.58 -23.37
CA ALA A 117 32.45 -19.63 -24.40
C ALA A 117 32.78 -19.07 -25.79
N ASN A 118 32.23 -17.89 -26.12
CA ASN A 118 32.51 -17.21 -27.39
C ASN A 118 33.98 -16.82 -27.53
N THR A 119 34.60 -16.33 -26.45
CA THR A 119 36.02 -15.98 -26.43
C THR A 119 36.88 -17.23 -26.62
N ARG A 120 36.60 -18.31 -25.87
CA ARG A 120 37.29 -19.59 -26.04
C ARG A 120 37.15 -20.17 -27.46
N ASN A 121 35.97 -20.07 -28.06
CA ASN A 121 35.76 -20.53 -29.44
C ASN A 121 36.59 -19.72 -30.45
N LYS A 122 36.74 -18.40 -30.26
CA LYS A 122 37.60 -17.55 -31.07
C LYS A 122 39.09 -17.89 -30.89
N ASP A 123 39.52 -18.18 -29.67
CA ASP A 123 40.90 -18.58 -29.41
C ASP A 123 41.19 -19.95 -30.02
N ALA A 124 40.24 -20.89 -29.92
CA ALA A 124 40.35 -22.21 -30.53
C ALA A 124 40.41 -22.12 -32.06
N SER A 125 39.57 -21.29 -32.70
CA SER A 125 39.60 -21.10 -34.14
C SER A 125 40.90 -20.43 -34.61
N THR A 126 41.38 -19.44 -33.86
CA THR A 126 42.68 -18.78 -34.12
C THR A 126 43.83 -19.78 -34.03
N ASN A 127 43.86 -20.60 -32.97
CA ASN A 127 44.87 -21.65 -32.82
C ASN A 127 44.81 -22.70 -33.93
N LYS A 128 43.61 -23.06 -34.40
CA LYS A 128 43.44 -23.98 -35.53
C LYS A 128 44.03 -23.37 -36.81
N ILE A 129 43.73 -22.11 -37.10
CA ILE A 129 44.29 -21.40 -38.28
C ILE A 129 45.82 -21.39 -38.21
N PHE A 130 46.39 -21.09 -37.05
CA PHE A 130 47.85 -21.07 -36.88
C PHE A 130 48.48 -22.45 -37.16
N ARG A 131 47.88 -23.53 -36.64
CA ARG A 131 48.34 -24.90 -36.92
C ARG A 131 48.22 -25.27 -38.40
N ASP A 132 47.12 -24.87 -39.04
CA ASP A 132 46.89 -25.12 -40.47
C ASP A 132 47.90 -24.35 -41.36
N ILE A 133 48.37 -23.18 -40.92
CA ILE A 133 49.43 -22.43 -41.62
C ILE A 133 50.78 -23.14 -41.43
N GLN A 134 51.14 -23.48 -40.19
CA GLN A 134 52.41 -24.17 -39.93
C GLN A 134 52.53 -25.51 -40.67
N SER A 135 51.45 -26.28 -40.74
CA SER A 135 51.45 -27.56 -41.45
C SER A 135 51.66 -27.36 -42.96
N LYS A 136 51.03 -26.35 -43.56
CA LYS A 136 51.24 -25.99 -44.97
C LYS A 136 52.66 -25.52 -45.24
N ASP A 137 53.21 -24.66 -44.40
CA ASP A 137 54.59 -24.18 -44.55
C ASP A 137 55.59 -25.36 -44.53
N VAL A 138 55.40 -26.31 -43.62
CA VAL A 138 56.21 -27.54 -43.56
C VAL A 138 56.04 -28.38 -44.82
N GLU A 139 54.80 -28.57 -45.29
CA GLU A 139 54.52 -29.34 -46.51
C GLU A 139 55.21 -28.73 -47.74
N ASP A 140 55.15 -27.40 -47.87
CA ASP A 140 55.78 -26.68 -48.98
C ASP A 140 57.31 -26.74 -48.91
N MET A 141 57.90 -26.65 -47.71
CA MET A 141 59.35 -26.88 -47.53
C MET A 141 59.76 -28.28 -47.97
N VAL A 142 58.99 -29.31 -47.61
CA VAL A 142 59.27 -30.70 -48.02
C VAL A 142 59.21 -30.83 -49.55
N LYS A 143 58.23 -30.23 -50.22
CA LYS A 143 58.13 -30.23 -51.70
C LYS A 143 59.31 -29.54 -52.36
N VAL A 144 59.78 -28.43 -51.81
CA VAL A 144 60.97 -27.72 -52.30
C VAL A 144 62.22 -28.59 -52.13
N GLN A 145 62.41 -29.22 -50.97
CA GLN A 145 63.55 -30.10 -50.71
C GLN A 145 63.57 -31.33 -51.63
N ASP A 146 62.41 -31.95 -51.87
CA ASP A 146 62.27 -33.07 -52.80
C ASP A 146 62.63 -32.64 -54.23
N SER A 147 62.15 -31.47 -54.66
CA SER A 147 62.46 -30.90 -55.97
C SER A 147 63.96 -30.59 -56.15
N ILE A 148 64.61 -30.02 -55.13
CA ILE A 148 66.07 -29.79 -55.12
C ILE A 148 66.84 -31.11 -55.21
N SER A 149 66.38 -32.15 -54.52
CA SER A 149 67.03 -33.47 -54.52
C SER A 149 66.92 -34.16 -55.88
N LYS A 150 65.72 -34.17 -56.47
CA LYS A 150 65.50 -34.66 -57.85
C LYS A 150 66.34 -33.89 -58.88
N GLY A 151 66.47 -32.58 -58.71
CA GLY A 151 67.34 -31.75 -59.54
C GLY A 151 68.80 -32.20 -59.45
N ARG A 152 69.36 -32.34 -58.24
CA ARG A 152 70.73 -32.82 -58.01
C ARG A 152 70.98 -34.21 -58.60
N ASP A 153 70.04 -35.14 -58.43
CA ASP A 153 70.16 -36.49 -59.00
C ASP A 153 70.21 -36.45 -60.54
N SER A 154 69.43 -35.56 -61.14
CA SER A 154 69.40 -35.36 -62.60
C SER A 154 70.72 -34.78 -63.11
N TYR A 155 71.28 -33.75 -62.43
CA TYR A 155 72.60 -33.20 -62.74
C TYR A 155 73.71 -34.24 -62.64
N THR A 156 73.68 -35.06 -61.60
CA THR A 156 74.69 -36.13 -61.38
C THR A 156 74.67 -37.18 -62.49
N LYS A 157 73.46 -37.57 -62.94
CA LYS A 157 73.30 -38.50 -64.08
C LYS A 157 73.80 -37.91 -65.40
N MET A 158 73.58 -36.62 -65.63
CA MET A 158 74.06 -35.94 -66.84
C MET A 158 75.59 -35.81 -66.87
N SER A 159 76.23 -35.49 -65.73
CA SER A 159 77.69 -35.41 -65.64
C SER A 159 78.39 -36.76 -65.75
N ALA A 160 77.72 -37.86 -65.39
CA ALA A 160 78.26 -39.21 -65.51
C ALA A 160 78.14 -39.81 -66.93
N SER A 161 77.47 -39.10 -67.85
CA SER A 161 77.20 -39.57 -69.22
C SER A 161 78.01 -38.81 -70.29
N GLN A 162 78.99 -37.98 -69.88
CA GLN A 162 80.02 -37.36 -70.72
C GLN A 162 81.35 -38.10 -70.56
#